data_AF-A0A3D4PHM6-F1
#
_entry.id   AF-A0A3D4PHM6-F1
#
_cell.length_a   1.000
_cell.length_b   1.000
_cell.length_c   1.000
_cell.angle_alpha   90.00
_cell.angle_beta   90.00
_cell.angle_gamma   90.00
#
_symmetry.space_group_name_H-M   'P 1'
#
loop_
_entity.id
_entity.type
_entity.pdbx_description
1 polymer ?
#
loop_
_entity_poly.entity_id
_entity_poly.type
_entity_poly.pdbx_seq_one_letter_code
_entity_poly.pdbx_strand_id
1 'polypeptide(L)'
;MVVLLDGETRQLQKGEKSTEAGWTNYVVNVSRSKNSEESFTLTLQYLMKASPLSESTLRGAVEFSVPRVLNPGQNSAVVQESRCIVWMPRTFIPIRVNSPYERWQRYSHISFEYGVSDDTYSQNDQHQWAGNSMGAVNFPTEGLAYTFVSVGSGESLQLTYWNRHYVTALMTVLLLVLAFVLLKTSWENKVLVVLVVIAALAAGSQFAPEVVKQLVYSARYGIVFVAGIWIVHGLFQIRTCCFSKSEPLTQLDETPPESIHDDPAPGGDV
;
A
#
# COMPACT_ATOMS: atom_id res chain seq x y z
N MET A 1 -11.19 14.61 28.23
CA MET A 1 -12.00 14.99 27.06
C MET A 1 -12.24 16.49 27.16
N VAL A 2 -12.02 17.21 26.07
CA VAL A 2 -12.19 18.66 25.93
C VAL A 2 -13.18 18.89 24.78
N VAL A 3 -14.06 19.86 24.94
CA VAL A 3 -15.03 20.25 23.91
C VAL A 3 -14.87 21.72 23.62
N LEU A 4 -14.84 22.03 22.33
CA LEU A 4 -14.72 23.38 21.82
C LEU A 4 -15.96 23.69 21.01
N LEU A 5 -16.56 24.84 21.26
CA LEU A 5 -17.63 25.42 20.44
C LEU A 5 -17.05 26.66 19.77
N ASP A 6 -16.94 26.63 18.43
CA ASP A 6 -16.31 27.69 17.64
C ASP A 6 -14.89 28.08 18.15
N GLY A 7 -14.18 27.12 18.74
CA GLY A 7 -12.84 27.31 19.31
C GLY A 7 -12.77 27.71 20.78
N GLU A 8 -13.90 27.97 21.43
CA GLU A 8 -13.95 28.23 22.87
C GLU A 8 -14.22 26.96 23.68
N THR A 9 -13.44 26.74 24.73
CA THR A 9 -13.63 25.59 25.62
C THR A 9 -14.95 25.66 26.37
N ARG A 10 -15.74 24.59 26.26
CA ARG A 10 -17.01 24.40 26.97
C ARG A 10 -16.93 23.19 27.89
N GLN A 11 -17.59 23.28 29.04
CA GLN A 11 -17.70 22.14 29.95
C GLN A 11 -18.76 21.16 29.47
N LEU A 12 -18.40 19.88 29.44
CA LEU A 12 -19.33 18.78 29.26
C LEU A 12 -20.09 18.53 30.56
N GLN A 13 -21.41 18.55 30.50
CA GLN A 13 -22.25 18.12 31.60
C GLN A 13 -22.60 16.64 31.40
N LYS A 14 -22.57 15.86 32.47
CA LYS A 14 -23.01 14.46 32.40
C LYS A 14 -24.53 14.47 32.18
N GLY A 15 -24.97 13.84 31.11
CA GLY A 15 -26.39 13.72 30.79
C GLY A 15 -27.07 12.63 31.61
N GLU A 16 -28.34 12.37 31.29
CA GLU A 16 -29.07 11.22 31.83
C GLU A 16 -28.34 9.90 31.53
N LYS A 17 -28.56 8.88 32.36
CA LYS A 17 -27.94 7.57 32.18
C LYS A 17 -28.32 7.04 30.79
N SER A 18 -27.31 6.67 30.00
CA SER A 18 -27.55 6.08 28.69
C SER A 18 -28.38 4.81 28.83
N THR A 19 -29.36 4.64 27.96
CA THR A 19 -30.16 3.43 27.83
C THR A 19 -29.38 2.30 27.14
N GLU A 20 -28.29 2.64 26.45
CA GLU A 20 -27.40 1.70 25.77
C GLU A 20 -26.23 1.27 26.68
N ALA A 21 -25.98 -0.04 26.73
CA ALA A 21 -24.86 -0.58 27.49
C ALA A 21 -23.51 -0.11 26.92
N GLY A 22 -22.61 0.34 27.78
CA GLY A 22 -21.27 0.80 27.39
C GLY A 22 -21.20 2.26 26.95
N TRP A 23 -22.33 2.95 26.80
CA TRP A 23 -22.39 4.36 26.43
C TRP A 23 -22.60 5.26 27.66
N THR A 24 -22.04 6.46 27.62
CA THR A 24 -22.29 7.52 28.61
C THR A 24 -22.71 8.78 27.87
N ASN A 25 -23.89 9.29 28.21
CA ASN A 25 -24.40 10.49 27.58
C ASN A 25 -23.77 11.73 28.22
N TYR A 26 -23.38 12.66 27.37
CA TYR A 26 -22.93 13.99 27.78
C TYR A 26 -23.74 15.04 27.04
N VAL A 27 -24.01 16.15 27.73
CA VAL A 27 -24.74 17.29 27.19
C VAL A 27 -23.78 18.48 27.16
N VAL A 28 -23.76 19.17 26.03
CA VAL A 28 -23.04 20.42 25.83
C VAL A 28 -24.07 21.51 25.67
N ASN A 29 -24.05 22.51 26.54
CA ASN A 29 -24.92 23.67 26.38
C ASN A 29 -24.36 24.56 25.27
N VAL A 30 -25.11 24.69 24.17
CA VAL A 30 -24.74 25.48 23.01
C VAL A 30 -25.41 26.85 23.11
N SER A 31 -24.81 27.76 23.87
CA SER A 31 -25.19 29.18 23.88
C SER A 31 -24.45 29.91 22.76
N ARG A 32 -25.16 30.25 21.69
CA ARG A 32 -24.59 30.93 20.51
C ARG A 32 -24.89 32.43 20.56
N SER A 33 -23.90 33.24 20.18
CA SER A 33 -24.06 34.68 19.94
C SER A 33 -24.59 34.98 18.53
N LYS A 34 -24.52 34.00 17.63
CA LYS A 34 -24.96 34.04 16.23
C LYS A 34 -26.39 33.51 16.06
N ASN A 35 -26.99 33.80 14.90
CA ASN A 35 -28.36 33.36 14.56
C ASN A 35 -28.51 31.83 14.57
N SER A 36 -29.73 31.34 14.80
CA SER A 36 -30.06 29.91 14.86
C SER A 36 -29.79 29.17 13.54
N GLU A 37 -29.88 29.90 12.42
CA GLU A 37 -29.70 29.38 11.06
C GLU A 37 -28.23 29.30 10.62
N GLU A 38 -27.31 29.90 11.39
CA GLU A 38 -25.88 29.84 11.06
C GLU A 38 -25.27 28.53 11.58
N SER A 39 -24.41 27.93 10.75
CA SER A 39 -23.64 26.75 11.12
C SER A 39 -22.62 27.10 12.22
N PHE A 40 -22.39 26.15 13.11
CA PHE A 40 -21.38 26.25 14.17
C PHE A 40 -20.52 24.99 14.16
N THR A 41 -19.29 25.10 14.67
CA THR A 41 -18.35 23.98 14.72
C THR A 41 -18.24 23.46 16.14
N LEU A 42 -18.55 22.18 16.33
CA LEU A 42 -18.36 21.47 17.58
C LEU A 42 -17.15 20.53 17.44
N THR A 43 -16.09 20.79 18.21
CA THR A 43 -14.88 19.97 18.21
C THR A 43 -14.80 19.17 19.51
N LEU A 44 -14.70 17.84 19.41
CA LEU A 44 -14.52 16.95 20.57
C LEU A 44 -13.10 16.38 20.52
N GLN A 45 -12.31 16.63 21.56
CA GLN A 45 -10.93 16.17 21.70
C GLN A 45 -10.82 15.23 22.91
N TYR A 46 -10.40 13.98 22.71
CA TYR A 46 -10.29 13.00 23.80
C TYR A 46 -9.19 11.98 23.54
N LEU A 47 -8.65 11.43 24.63
CA LEU A 47 -7.73 10.30 24.59
C LEU A 47 -8.54 9.05 24.91
N MET A 48 -8.37 8.03 24.08
CA MET A 48 -8.97 6.71 24.26
C MET A 48 -7.85 5.68 24.40
N LYS A 49 -8.04 4.72 25.31
CA LYS A 49 -7.15 3.57 25.38
C LYS A 49 -7.44 2.67 24.18
N ALA A 50 -6.51 2.63 23.22
CA ALA A 50 -6.58 1.69 22.11
C ALA A 50 -6.10 0.30 22.55
N SER A 51 -6.63 -0.74 21.91
CA SER A 51 -6.05 -2.09 22.00
C SER A 51 -4.61 -2.07 21.50
N PRO A 52 -3.67 -2.73 22.18
CA PRO A 52 -2.28 -2.76 21.73
C PRO A 52 -2.19 -3.39 20.34
N LEU A 53 -1.36 -2.80 19.48
CA LEU A 53 -1.00 -3.42 18.21
C LEU A 53 -0.16 -4.66 18.50
N SER A 54 -0.49 -5.77 17.84
CA SER A 54 0.26 -7.01 18.03
C SER A 54 1.49 -7.01 17.15
N GLU A 55 2.67 -6.95 17.77
CA GLU A 55 3.93 -7.05 17.04
C GLU A 55 4.23 -8.48 16.57
N SER A 56 3.64 -9.50 17.22
CA SER A 56 3.90 -10.91 16.92
C SER A 56 3.05 -11.48 15.79
N THR A 57 2.05 -10.75 15.29
CA THR A 57 1.20 -11.22 14.19
C THR A 57 1.50 -10.51 12.87
N LEU A 58 1.33 -11.25 11.77
CA LEU A 58 1.46 -10.70 10.42
C LEU A 58 0.35 -9.69 10.09
N ARG A 59 -0.85 -9.91 10.63
CA ARG A 59 -2.01 -9.02 10.49
C ARG A 59 -2.74 -8.87 11.81
N GLY A 60 -3.45 -7.77 11.97
CA GLY A 60 -4.37 -7.54 13.07
C GLY A 60 -5.48 -6.59 12.69
N ALA A 61 -6.41 -6.38 13.63
CA ALA A 61 -7.47 -5.40 13.52
C ALA A 61 -7.54 -4.60 14.82
N VAL A 62 -7.84 -3.30 14.71
CA VAL A 62 -8.16 -2.42 15.82
C VAL A 62 -9.51 -1.78 15.54
N GLU A 63 -10.35 -1.73 16.56
CA GLU A 63 -11.61 -1.00 16.52
C GLU A 63 -11.50 0.26 17.39
N PHE A 64 -11.90 1.39 16.83
CA PHE A 64 -12.01 2.64 17.55
C PHE A 64 -13.49 3.03 17.63
N SER A 65 -14.00 3.24 18.84
CA SER A 65 -15.35 3.78 19.04
C SER A 65 -15.33 5.29 18.90
N VAL A 66 -16.18 5.81 18.02
CA VAL A 66 -16.29 7.25 17.74
C VAL A 66 -17.52 7.81 18.46
N PRO A 67 -17.44 8.98 19.12
CA PRO A 67 -18.58 9.61 19.77
C PRO A 67 -19.73 9.85 18.79
N ARG A 68 -20.95 9.55 19.25
CA ARG A 68 -22.18 9.89 18.52
C ARG A 68 -22.66 11.27 18.95
N VAL A 69 -23.07 12.07 17.97
CA VAL A 69 -23.72 13.37 18.22
C VAL A 69 -25.22 13.18 18.10
N LEU A 70 -25.95 13.48 19.18
CA LEU A 70 -27.40 13.32 19.26
C LEU A 70 -28.08 14.69 19.44
N ASN A 71 -29.25 14.85 18.84
CA ASN A 71 -30.16 15.96 19.05
C ASN A 71 -30.90 15.83 20.40
N PRO A 72 -31.45 16.94 20.93
CA PRO A 72 -32.41 16.88 22.05
C PRO A 72 -33.54 15.90 21.72
N GLY A 73 -33.72 14.87 22.55
CA GLY A 73 -34.64 13.76 22.28
C GLY A 73 -33.98 12.46 21.77
N GLN A 74 -32.65 12.34 21.85
CA GLN A 74 -31.87 11.12 21.51
C GLN A 74 -31.91 10.71 20.02
N ASN A 75 -32.40 11.57 19.14
CA ASN A 75 -32.33 11.34 17.69
C ASN A 75 -30.93 11.63 17.16
N SER A 76 -30.44 10.88 16.17
CA SER A 76 -29.14 11.14 15.56
C SER A 76 -29.09 12.54 14.94
N ALA A 77 -28.03 13.31 15.22
CA ALA A 77 -27.82 14.60 14.59
C ALA A 77 -27.40 14.41 13.12
N VAL A 78 -27.82 15.35 12.26
CA VAL A 78 -27.38 15.34 10.85
C VAL A 78 -25.91 15.75 10.81
N VAL A 79 -25.04 14.76 10.61
CA VAL A 79 -23.61 14.96 10.35
C VAL A 79 -23.40 14.93 8.84
N GLN A 80 -22.74 15.93 8.27
CA GLN A 80 -22.45 15.95 6.83
C GLN A 80 -21.22 15.12 6.49
N GLU A 81 -20.14 15.33 7.24
CA GLU A 81 -18.87 14.62 7.07
C GLU A 81 -18.29 14.33 8.45
N SER A 82 -17.77 13.12 8.63
CA SER A 82 -16.91 12.76 9.76
C SER A 82 -15.54 12.33 9.24
N ARG A 83 -14.50 12.77 9.94
CA ARG A 83 -13.12 12.46 9.57
C ARG A 83 -12.36 11.99 10.80
N CYS A 84 -11.61 10.92 10.63
CA CYS A 84 -10.75 10.33 11.65
C CYS A 84 -9.32 10.28 11.14
N ILE A 85 -8.38 10.76 11.94
CA ILE A 85 -6.96 10.66 11.66
C ILE A 85 -6.36 9.69 12.67
N VAL A 86 -5.69 8.66 12.17
CA VAL A 86 -5.03 7.64 12.98
C VAL A 86 -3.52 7.74 12.77
N TRP A 87 -2.79 8.05 13.84
CA TRP A 87 -1.33 7.98 13.85
C TRP A 87 -0.93 6.55 14.21
N MET A 88 -0.17 5.90 13.33
CA MET A 88 0.33 4.53 13.53
C MET A 88 1.86 4.48 13.49
N PRO A 89 2.50 3.60 14.26
CA PRO A 89 3.93 3.36 14.14
C PRO A 89 4.32 2.90 12.73
N ARG A 90 5.52 3.26 12.27
CA ARG A 90 6.06 2.93 10.92
C ARG A 90 6.17 1.43 10.62
N THR A 91 6.10 0.61 11.66
CA THR A 91 6.12 -0.86 11.61
C THR A 91 4.79 -1.46 11.15
N PHE A 92 3.70 -0.69 11.22
CA PHE A 92 2.35 -1.14 10.86
C PHE A 92 1.80 -0.31 9.71
N ILE A 93 0.98 -0.96 8.87
CA ILE A 93 0.40 -0.30 7.70
C ILE A 93 -1.09 -0.65 7.63
N PRO A 94 -1.98 0.35 7.52
CA PRO A 94 -3.40 0.10 7.35
C PRO A 94 -3.69 -0.43 5.94
N ILE A 95 -4.52 -1.47 5.89
CA ILE A 95 -4.84 -2.22 4.66
C ILE A 95 -6.29 -2.05 4.26
N ARG A 96 -7.17 -2.03 5.26
CA ARG A 96 -8.61 -1.93 5.04
C ARG A 96 -9.23 -1.21 6.22
N VAL A 97 -10.23 -0.41 5.91
CA VAL A 97 -11.17 0.15 6.87
C VAL A 97 -12.56 -0.40 6.53
N ASN A 98 -13.37 -0.68 7.54
CA ASN A 98 -14.77 -1.07 7.31
C ASN A 98 -15.66 0.18 7.15
N SER A 99 -16.72 0.02 6.33
CA SER A 99 -17.79 1.00 6.17
C SER A 99 -18.32 1.45 7.53
N PRO A 100 -18.64 2.75 7.72
CA PRO A 100 -18.87 3.77 6.69
C PRO A 100 -17.65 4.64 6.36
N TYR A 101 -16.49 4.31 6.89
CA TYR A 101 -15.26 5.06 6.63
C TYR A 101 -14.53 4.51 5.41
N GLU A 102 -13.97 5.42 4.63
CA GLU A 102 -13.07 5.12 3.52
C GLU A 102 -11.73 5.82 3.75
N ARG A 103 -10.64 5.19 3.32
CA ARG A 103 -9.32 5.81 3.41
C ARG A 103 -9.25 6.96 2.42
N TRP A 104 -9.03 8.16 2.93
CA TRP A 104 -8.86 9.35 2.11
C TRP A 104 -7.44 9.38 1.56
N GLN A 105 -7.25 8.82 0.37
CA GLN A 105 -5.95 8.84 -0.30
C GLN A 105 -5.78 10.12 -1.12
N ARG A 106 -4.95 11.05 -0.65
CA ARG A 106 -4.31 12.03 -1.53
C ARG A 106 -2.93 11.51 -1.88
N TYR A 107 -2.66 11.45 -3.18
CA TYR A 107 -1.42 10.94 -3.76
C TYR A 107 -0.19 11.53 -3.05
N SER A 108 0.59 10.66 -2.44
CA SER A 108 1.88 10.99 -1.84
C SER A 108 3.02 10.23 -2.51
N HIS A 109 4.22 10.77 -2.36
CA HIS A 109 5.44 10.32 -3.03
C HIS A 109 5.85 8.91 -2.57
N ILE A 110 6.00 7.98 -3.52
CA ILE A 110 6.50 6.65 -3.23
C ILE A 110 7.97 6.75 -2.82
N SER A 111 8.31 6.37 -1.59
CA SER A 111 9.70 6.28 -1.14
C SER A 111 10.18 4.83 -1.17
N PHE A 112 11.39 4.59 -1.68
CA PHE A 112 11.96 3.24 -1.73
C PHE A 112 12.17 2.67 -0.31
N GLU A 113 12.57 3.52 0.64
CA GLU A 113 12.88 3.13 2.03
C GLU A 113 11.61 2.93 2.89
N TYR A 114 10.62 3.83 2.79
CA TYR A 114 9.44 3.83 3.69
C TYR A 114 8.11 3.43 3.04
N GLY A 115 7.96 3.68 1.74
CA GLY A 115 6.90 3.13 0.92
C GLY A 115 5.86 4.05 0.40
N VAL A 116 4.66 3.48 0.24
CA VAL A 116 3.46 4.31 0.17
C VAL A 116 3.53 5.18 1.40
N SER A 117 3.70 6.48 1.17
CA SER A 117 3.87 7.48 2.21
C SER A 117 2.64 7.53 3.09
N ASP A 118 2.75 8.23 4.20
CA ASP A 118 1.57 8.73 4.90
C ASP A 118 0.63 9.44 3.91
N ASP A 119 -0.63 9.61 4.34
CA ASP A 119 -1.50 10.52 3.61
C ASP A 119 -0.92 11.92 3.86
N THR A 120 -0.01 12.36 2.98
CA THR A 120 0.79 13.58 3.15
C THR A 120 -0.14 14.77 3.12
N TYR A 121 -0.60 15.11 4.30
CA TYR A 121 -1.38 16.28 4.56
C TYR A 121 -0.39 17.36 4.99
N SER A 122 -0.49 18.58 4.46
CA SER A 122 0.15 19.68 5.17
C SER A 122 -0.48 19.69 6.56
N GLN A 123 0.32 19.70 7.64
CA GLN A 123 -0.27 19.76 8.99
C GLN A 123 -1.30 20.89 9.08
N ASN A 124 -1.05 22.00 8.38
CA ASN A 124 -2.00 23.10 8.22
C ASN A 124 -3.38 22.67 7.73
N ASP A 125 -3.48 21.87 6.66
CA ASP A 125 -4.79 21.42 6.19
C ASP A 125 -5.44 20.48 7.24
N GLN A 126 -4.66 19.66 7.98
CA GLN A 126 -5.21 18.76 9.01
C GLN A 126 -5.77 19.55 10.18
N HIS A 127 -5.20 20.72 10.46
CA HIS A 127 -5.69 21.61 11.50
C HIS A 127 -6.85 22.48 11.02
N GLN A 128 -6.88 22.86 9.74
CA GLN A 128 -7.90 23.76 9.19
C GLN A 128 -9.27 23.11 8.99
N TRP A 129 -9.37 21.81 8.71
CA TRP A 129 -10.68 21.18 8.45
C TRP A 129 -11.61 21.18 9.68
N ALA A 130 -11.05 21.18 10.90
CA ALA A 130 -11.81 21.25 12.15
C ALA A 130 -11.97 22.69 12.69
N GLY A 131 -11.60 23.70 11.88
CA GLY A 131 -11.50 25.10 12.29
C GLY A 131 -10.20 25.42 13.01
N ASN A 132 -9.91 26.71 13.23
CA ASN A 132 -8.67 27.21 13.88
C ASN A 132 -8.52 26.81 15.37
N SER A 133 -9.27 25.84 15.86
CA SER A 133 -9.45 25.48 17.27
C SER A 133 -8.63 24.26 17.73
N MET A 134 -7.84 23.65 16.85
CA MET A 134 -7.00 22.50 17.17
C MET A 134 -5.78 22.90 17.99
N GLY A 135 -5.96 23.19 19.29
CA GLY A 135 -4.86 23.52 20.21
C GLY A 135 -5.12 23.25 21.70
N ALA A 136 -6.31 22.78 22.07
CA ALA A 136 -6.65 22.57 23.47
C ALA A 136 -6.09 21.27 24.07
N VAL A 137 -5.85 20.24 23.23
CA VAL A 137 -5.24 18.96 23.62
C VAL A 137 -4.05 18.67 22.70
N ASN A 138 -2.87 18.48 23.28
CA ASN A 138 -1.71 17.96 22.55
C ASN A 138 -1.87 16.45 22.39
N PHE A 139 -2.10 16.01 21.15
CA PHE A 139 -2.14 14.58 20.82
C PHE A 139 -0.72 14.07 20.53
N PRO A 140 -0.36 12.86 20.98
CA PRO A 140 0.86 12.23 20.53
C PRO A 140 0.74 11.92 19.03
N THR A 141 1.50 12.64 18.21
CA THR A 141 1.49 12.52 16.74
C THR A 141 2.64 11.64 16.22
N GLU A 142 3.16 10.75 17.06
CA GLU A 142 4.27 9.86 16.71
C GLU A 142 3.85 8.84 15.64
N GLY A 143 4.65 8.73 14.58
CA GLY A 143 4.43 7.75 13.50
C GLY A 143 3.98 8.38 12.19
N LEU A 144 3.13 7.65 11.45
CA LEU A 144 2.55 8.05 10.17
C LEU A 144 1.05 8.32 10.35
N ALA A 145 0.57 9.42 9.77
CA ALA A 145 -0.83 9.79 9.82
C ALA A 145 -1.62 9.17 8.65
N TYR A 146 -2.75 8.54 8.98
CA TYR A 146 -3.70 7.99 8.02
C TYR A 146 -5.07 8.61 8.22
N THR A 147 -5.66 9.10 7.14
CA THR A 147 -6.94 9.83 7.21
C THR A 147 -8.06 8.98 6.66
N PHE A 148 -9.16 8.90 7.42
CA PHE A 148 -10.37 8.18 7.06
C PHE A 148 -11.54 9.16 7.07
N VAL A 149 -12.37 9.11 6.03
CA VAL A 149 -13.52 10.01 5.87
C VAL A 149 -14.78 9.17 5.70
N SER A 150 -15.87 9.64 6.29
CA SER A 150 -17.20 9.06 6.14
C SER A 150 -18.20 10.18 5.85
N VAL A 151 -19.14 9.90 4.93
CA VAL A 151 -20.30 10.75 4.72
C VAL A 151 -21.32 10.39 5.78
N GLY A 152 -21.66 11.34 6.65
CA GLY A 152 -22.47 11.06 7.84
C GLY A 152 -21.66 10.78 9.10
N SER A 153 -22.33 10.15 10.07
CA SER A 153 -21.75 9.74 11.35
C SER A 153 -21.44 8.25 11.32
N GLY A 154 -20.16 7.87 11.51
CA GLY A 154 -19.76 6.49 11.74
C GLY A 154 -19.49 6.22 13.22
N GLU A 155 -20.11 5.18 13.78
CA GLU A 155 -20.03 4.85 15.22
C GLU A 155 -18.75 4.13 15.61
N SER A 156 -18.19 3.34 14.70
CA SER A 156 -16.90 2.70 14.89
C SER A 156 -16.05 2.73 13.63
N LEU A 157 -14.74 2.81 13.85
CA LEU A 157 -13.71 2.70 12.82
C LEU A 157 -12.98 1.38 13.06
N GLN A 158 -13.28 0.37 12.25
CA GLN A 158 -12.54 -0.90 12.29
C GLN A 158 -11.43 -0.88 11.24
N LEU A 159 -10.20 -0.87 11.73
CA LEU A 159 -8.98 -0.75 10.96
C LEU A 159 -8.23 -2.08 10.94
N THR A 160 -8.06 -2.67 9.76
CA THR A 160 -7.18 -3.82 9.56
C THR A 160 -5.80 -3.34 9.16
N TYR A 161 -4.77 -3.93 9.76
CA TYR A 161 -3.37 -3.56 9.52
C TYR A 161 -2.50 -4.80 9.27
N TRP A 162 -1.38 -4.57 8.60
CA TRP A 162 -0.28 -5.53 8.47
C TRP A 162 0.93 -5.08 9.27
N ASN A 163 1.67 -6.05 9.81
CA ASN A 163 3.04 -5.80 10.24
C ASN A 163 3.95 -5.78 9.02
N ARG A 164 4.53 -4.60 8.76
CA ARG A 164 5.34 -4.30 7.58
C ARG A 164 6.52 -5.24 7.44
N HIS A 165 7.20 -5.56 8.54
CA HIS A 165 8.41 -6.38 8.52
C HIS A 165 8.08 -7.82 8.11
N TYR A 166 7.06 -8.41 8.72
CA TYR A 166 6.64 -9.77 8.38
C TYR A 166 6.15 -9.90 6.95
N VAL A 167 5.31 -8.97 6.48
CA VAL A 167 4.81 -9.01 5.10
C VAL A 167 5.95 -8.79 4.11
N THR A 168 6.86 -7.85 4.38
CA THR A 168 8.02 -7.60 3.51
C THR A 168 8.94 -8.83 3.44
N ALA A 169 9.23 -9.47 4.57
CA ALA A 169 10.04 -10.68 4.62
C ALA A 169 9.36 -11.83 3.86
N LEU A 170 8.07 -12.06 4.10
CA LEU A 170 7.29 -13.10 3.43
C LEU A 170 7.29 -12.92 1.91
N MET A 171 6.98 -11.70 1.43
CA MET A 171 6.96 -11.40 0.00
C MET A 171 8.34 -11.54 -0.64
N THR A 172 9.40 -11.14 0.07
CA THR A 172 10.78 -11.29 -0.41
C THR A 172 11.17 -12.76 -0.56
N VAL A 173 10.87 -13.60 0.45
CA VAL A 173 11.14 -15.05 0.40
C VAL A 173 10.35 -15.72 -0.71
N LEU A 174 9.06 -15.38 -0.86
CA LEU A 174 8.20 -15.91 -1.92
C LEU A 174 8.79 -15.62 -3.31
N LEU A 175 9.21 -14.38 -3.55
CA LEU A 175 9.83 -13.97 -4.81
C LEU A 175 11.18 -14.61 -5.05
N LEU A 176 12.00 -14.82 -4.01
CA LEU A 176 13.25 -15.55 -4.13
C LEU A 176 13.01 -16.99 -4.56
N VAL A 177 12.09 -17.71 -3.91
CA VAL A 177 11.72 -19.08 -4.29
C VAL A 177 11.26 -19.12 -5.75
N LEU A 178 10.39 -18.19 -6.14
CA LEU A 178 9.93 -18.07 -7.53
C LEU A 178 11.09 -17.83 -8.50
N ALA A 179 12.03 -16.95 -8.15
CA ALA A 179 13.21 -16.68 -8.96
C ALA A 179 14.06 -17.94 -9.17
N PHE A 180 14.30 -18.72 -8.10
CA PHE A 180 15.07 -19.97 -8.16
C PHE A 180 14.37 -21.04 -8.99
N VAL A 181 13.05 -21.20 -8.86
CA VAL A 181 12.28 -22.14 -9.69
C VAL A 181 12.37 -21.76 -11.17
N LEU A 182 12.26 -20.47 -11.47
CA LEU A 182 12.35 -19.95 -12.83
C LEU A 182 13.78 -19.87 -13.37
N LEU A 183 14.83 -20.14 -12.58
CA LEU A 183 16.21 -20.14 -13.11
C LEU A 183 16.38 -21.16 -14.24
N LYS A 184 15.72 -22.31 -14.13
CA LYS A 184 15.80 -23.41 -15.10
C LYS A 184 14.91 -23.23 -16.34
N THR A 185 14.12 -22.16 -16.42
CA THR A 185 13.20 -21.93 -17.55
C THR A 185 13.78 -20.99 -18.61
N SER A 186 13.25 -21.07 -19.83
CA SER A 186 13.61 -20.16 -20.94
C SER A 186 13.23 -18.72 -20.61
N TRP A 187 13.89 -17.77 -21.27
CA TRP A 187 13.58 -16.34 -21.13
C TRP A 187 12.14 -16.01 -21.52
N GLU A 188 11.59 -16.70 -22.51
CA GLU A 188 10.18 -16.58 -22.93
C GLU A 188 9.21 -16.92 -21.78
N ASN A 189 9.44 -18.03 -21.08
CA ASN A 189 8.63 -18.42 -19.93
C ASN A 189 8.73 -17.42 -18.79
N LYS A 190 9.92 -16.85 -18.54
CA LYS A 190 10.11 -15.81 -17.51
C LYS A 190 9.29 -14.56 -17.83
N VAL A 191 9.34 -14.08 -19.07
CA VAL A 191 8.59 -12.90 -19.51
C VAL A 191 7.08 -13.15 -19.44
N LEU A 192 6.62 -14.34 -19.88
CA LEU A 192 5.21 -14.71 -19.80
C LEU A 192 4.71 -14.69 -18.36
N VAL A 193 5.46 -15.27 -17.41
CA VAL A 193 5.09 -15.26 -15.98
C VAL A 193 5.02 -13.84 -15.44
N VAL A 194 5.99 -12.97 -15.77
CA VAL A 194 5.97 -11.56 -15.35
C VAL A 194 4.72 -10.84 -15.88
N LEU A 195 4.38 -11.04 -17.16
CA LEU A 195 3.17 -10.44 -17.75
C LEU A 195 1.89 -10.93 -17.08
N VAL A 196 1.79 -12.23 -16.79
CA VAL A 196 0.64 -12.79 -16.06
C VAL A 196 0.52 -12.18 -14.67
N VAL A 197 1.63 -12.02 -13.95
CA VAL A 197 1.62 -11.39 -12.61
C VAL A 197 1.19 -9.93 -12.70
N ILE A 198 1.70 -9.16 -13.67
CA ILE A 198 1.30 -7.76 -13.87
C ILE A 198 -0.20 -7.67 -14.19
N ALA A 199 -0.71 -8.54 -15.07
CA ALA A 199 -2.13 -8.59 -15.39
C ALA A 199 -2.99 -8.93 -14.17
N ALA A 200 -2.56 -9.89 -13.34
CA ALA A 200 -3.26 -10.24 -12.10
C ALA A 200 -3.28 -9.07 -11.09
N LEU A 201 -2.16 -8.34 -10.95
CA LEU A 201 -2.09 -7.15 -10.10
C LEU A 201 -2.99 -6.02 -10.63
N ALA A 202 -3.04 -5.82 -11.94
CA ALA A 202 -3.91 -4.83 -12.57
C ALA A 202 -5.40 -5.18 -12.40
N ALA A 203 -5.77 -6.46 -12.49
CA ALA A 203 -7.13 -6.90 -12.20
C ALA A 203 -7.47 -6.72 -10.71
N GLY A 204 -6.55 -7.08 -9.81
CA GLY A 204 -6.74 -6.94 -8.36
C GLY A 204 -6.85 -5.48 -7.90
N SER A 205 -6.18 -4.55 -8.58
CA SER A 205 -6.19 -3.13 -8.20
C SER A 205 -7.58 -2.48 -8.36
N GLN A 206 -8.45 -3.04 -9.20
CA GLN A 206 -9.84 -2.60 -9.35
C GLN A 206 -10.69 -2.90 -8.11
N PHE A 207 -10.44 -4.03 -7.44
CA PHE A 207 -11.24 -4.47 -6.29
C PHE A 207 -10.67 -4.01 -4.95
N ALA A 208 -9.34 -3.94 -4.85
CA ALA A 208 -8.65 -3.63 -3.60
C ALA A 208 -7.36 -2.85 -3.89
N PRO A 209 -7.45 -1.59 -4.36
CA PRO A 209 -6.28 -0.80 -4.76
C PRO A 209 -5.28 -0.66 -3.61
N GLU A 210 -5.76 -0.47 -2.39
CA GLU A 210 -4.94 -0.36 -1.17
C GLU A 210 -4.08 -1.58 -0.91
N VAL A 211 -4.69 -2.76 -0.98
CA VAL A 211 -4.04 -4.03 -0.71
C VAL A 211 -2.97 -4.30 -1.76
N VAL A 212 -3.30 -4.10 -3.04
CA VAL A 212 -2.39 -4.37 -4.16
C VAL A 212 -1.19 -3.44 -4.11
N LYS A 213 -1.40 -2.13 -3.93
CA LYS A 213 -0.30 -1.16 -3.80
C LYS A 213 0.63 -1.54 -2.66
N GLN A 214 0.07 -1.89 -1.51
CA GLN A 214 0.84 -2.25 -0.34
C GLN A 214 1.60 -3.57 -0.52
N LEU A 215 1.02 -4.52 -1.24
CA LEU A 215 1.64 -5.81 -1.56
C LEU A 215 2.84 -5.62 -2.51
N VAL A 216 2.65 -4.86 -3.60
CA VAL A 216 3.74 -4.53 -4.55
C VAL A 216 4.88 -3.83 -3.83
N TYR A 217 4.55 -2.88 -2.95
CA TYR A 217 5.57 -2.18 -2.18
C TYR A 217 6.32 -3.07 -1.18
N SER A 218 5.60 -3.96 -0.51
CA SER A 218 6.21 -4.93 0.41
C SER A 218 7.12 -5.91 -0.33
N ALA A 219 6.85 -6.16 -1.61
CA ALA A 219 7.65 -7.03 -2.46
C ALA A 219 8.92 -6.39 -3.06
N ARG A 220 9.16 -5.08 -2.85
CA ARG A 220 10.23 -4.32 -3.53
C ARG A 220 11.62 -4.94 -3.44
N TYR A 221 12.02 -5.45 -2.27
CA TYR A 221 13.34 -6.06 -2.11
C TYR A 221 13.42 -7.37 -2.88
N GLY A 222 12.37 -8.20 -2.81
CA GLY A 222 12.25 -9.42 -3.61
C GLY A 222 12.34 -9.14 -5.10
N ILE A 223 11.67 -8.09 -5.61
CA ILE A 223 11.73 -7.70 -7.03
C ILE A 223 13.17 -7.36 -7.44
N VAL A 224 13.88 -6.56 -6.63
CA VAL A 224 15.29 -6.22 -6.88
C VAL A 224 16.17 -7.48 -6.88
N PHE A 225 15.97 -8.40 -5.95
CA PHE A 225 16.70 -9.67 -5.92
C PHE A 225 16.44 -10.55 -7.14
N VAL A 226 15.17 -10.70 -7.55
CA VAL A 226 14.80 -11.47 -8.74
C VAL A 226 15.49 -10.89 -9.98
N ALA A 227 15.41 -9.57 -10.15
CA ALA A 227 16.06 -8.87 -11.25
C ALA A 227 17.58 -9.10 -11.24
N GLY A 228 18.23 -8.95 -10.08
CA GLY A 228 19.66 -9.20 -9.92
C GLY A 228 20.07 -10.63 -10.28
N ILE A 229 19.36 -11.63 -9.76
CA ILE A 229 19.63 -13.05 -10.04
C ILE A 229 19.53 -13.34 -11.54
N TRP A 230 18.47 -12.85 -12.20
CA TRP A 230 18.27 -13.09 -13.62
C TRP A 230 19.28 -12.35 -14.51
N ILE A 231 19.67 -11.12 -14.15
CA ILE A 231 20.73 -10.38 -14.87
C ILE A 231 22.05 -11.14 -14.78
N VAL A 232 22.46 -11.55 -13.57
CA VAL A 232 23.72 -12.30 -13.36
C VAL A 232 23.69 -13.61 -14.15
N HIS A 233 22.59 -14.36 -14.08
CA HIS A 233 22.42 -15.61 -14.83
C HIS A 233 22.45 -15.38 -16.35
N GLY A 234 21.78 -14.34 -16.86
CA GLY A 234 21.80 -13.97 -18.27
C GLY A 234 23.19 -13.63 -18.77
N LEU A 235 23.96 -12.84 -18.01
CA LEU A 235 25.35 -12.49 -18.35
C LEU A 235 26.25 -13.73 -18.44
N PHE A 236 26.11 -14.70 -17.53
CA PHE A 236 26.87 -15.95 -17.59
C PHE A 236 26.49 -16.83 -18.79
N GLN A 237 25.20 -16.88 -19.18
CA GLN A 237 24.75 -17.62 -20.36
C GLN A 237 25.22 -17.00 -21.68
N ILE A 238 25.27 -15.67 -21.77
CA ILE A 238 25.81 -14.98 -22.96
C ILE A 238 27.31 -15.26 -23.12
N ARG A 239 28.06 -15.30 -22.01
CA ARG A 239 29.49 -15.65 -22.03
C ARG A 239 29.74 -17.07 -22.54
N THR A 240 28.93 -18.06 -22.15
CA THR A 240 29.09 -19.44 -22.66
C THR A 240 28.67 -19.60 -24.11
N CYS A 241 27.71 -18.82 -24.62
CA CYS A 241 27.28 -18.91 -26.01
C CYS A 241 28.25 -18.20 -26.98
N CYS A 242 28.78 -17.03 -26.60
CA CYS A 242 29.65 -16.22 -27.46
C CYS A 242 31.15 -16.56 -27.36
N PHE A 243 31.57 -17.32 -26.33
CA PHE A 243 32.92 -17.89 -26.25
C PHE A 243 32.91 -19.40 -26.54
N SER A 244 32.02 -19.87 -27.42
CA SER A 244 32.16 -21.22 -27.95
C SER A 244 33.52 -21.33 -28.62
N LYS A 245 34.34 -22.21 -28.03
CA LYS A 245 35.70 -22.56 -28.41
C LYS A 245 35.80 -22.60 -29.94
N SER A 246 36.71 -21.82 -30.52
CA SER A 246 37.08 -21.91 -31.93
C SER A 246 37.25 -23.39 -32.28
N GLU A 247 36.32 -23.91 -33.06
CA GLU A 247 36.40 -25.25 -33.63
C GLU A 247 37.71 -25.29 -34.43
N PRO A 248 38.65 -26.19 -34.10
CA PRO A 248 39.88 -26.27 -34.88
C PRO A 248 39.46 -26.71 -36.28
N LEU A 249 39.63 -25.79 -37.25
CA LEU A 249 39.61 -26.05 -38.69
C LEU A 249 40.49 -27.27 -38.97
N THR A 250 39.89 -28.45 -38.94
CA THR A 250 40.58 -29.69 -39.24
C THR A 250 40.33 -29.98 -40.70
N GLN A 251 41.37 -29.65 -41.45
CA GLN A 251 41.76 -30.18 -42.76
C GLN A 251 40.89 -29.82 -43.97
N LEU A 252 41.46 -28.89 -44.74
CA LEU A 252 41.42 -28.91 -46.20
C LEU A 252 41.48 -30.34 -46.74
N ASP A 253 40.40 -30.78 -47.36
CA ASP A 253 40.38 -31.91 -48.26
C ASP A 253 41.06 -31.48 -49.57
N GLU A 254 42.38 -31.64 -49.65
CA GLU A 254 43.12 -31.59 -50.91
C GLU A 254 42.79 -32.86 -51.70
N THR A 255 41.73 -32.81 -52.51
CA THR A 255 41.59 -33.70 -53.66
C THR A 255 41.91 -32.91 -54.93
N PRO A 256 42.92 -33.30 -55.72
CA PRO A 256 43.22 -32.62 -56.98
C PRO A 256 42.14 -32.97 -58.02
N PRO A 257 41.79 -32.06 -58.94
CA PRO A 257 40.74 -32.32 -59.92
C PRO A 257 41.19 -33.40 -60.92
N GLU A 258 40.30 -34.36 -61.16
CA GLU A 258 40.40 -35.38 -62.19
C GLU A 258 40.46 -34.73 -63.58
N SER A 259 41.58 -34.92 -64.30
CA SER A 259 41.77 -34.36 -65.64
C SER A 259 40.90 -35.11 -66.65
N ILE A 260 39.83 -34.46 -67.10
CA ILE A 260 39.03 -34.89 -68.25
C ILE A 260 39.66 -34.27 -69.51
N HIS A 261 40.56 -35.00 -70.16
CA HIS A 261 40.77 -34.95 -71.62
C HIS A 261 41.88 -35.91 -72.04
N ASP A 262 41.48 -37.07 -72.56
CA ASP A 262 42.28 -37.86 -73.51
C ASP A 262 41.30 -38.38 -74.58
N ASP A 263 41.07 -37.55 -75.61
CA ASP A 263 40.50 -38.00 -76.88
C ASP A 263 41.67 -38.45 -77.78
N PRO A 264 41.70 -39.71 -78.26
CA PRO A 264 42.63 -40.09 -79.31
C PRO A 264 42.10 -39.66 -80.67
N ALA A 265 42.83 -38.77 -81.36
CA ALA A 265 42.62 -38.50 -82.77
C ALA A 265 43.16 -39.67 -83.64
N PRO A 266 42.41 -40.17 -84.63
CA PRO A 266 42.92 -41.14 -85.59
C PRO A 266 43.50 -40.39 -86.81
N GLY A 267 44.75 -40.68 -87.17
CA GLY A 267 45.30 -40.29 -88.46
C GLY A 267 46.83 -40.35 -88.54
N GLY A 268 47.36 -41.19 -89.45
CA GLY A 268 48.72 -41.06 -89.97
C GLY A 268 49.51 -42.36 -90.16
N ASP A 269 49.15 -43.13 -91.19
CA ASP A 269 49.96 -43.89 -92.15
C ASP A 269 51.32 -44.50 -91.72
N VAL A 270 51.44 -45.85 -91.84
CA VAL A 270 52.23 -46.58 -92.87
C VAL A 270 51.59 -47.94 -93.13
#